data_AF-A0A4R3AM00-F1
#
_entry.id   AF-A0A4R3AM00-F1
#
_cell.length_a   1.000
_cell.length_b   1.000
_cell.length_c   1.000
_cell.angle_alpha   90.00
_cell.angle_beta   90.00
_cell.angle_gamma   90.00
#
_symmetry.space_group_name_H-M   'P 1'
#
loop_
_entity.id
_entity.type
_entity.pdbx_description
1 polymer ?
#
loop_
_entity_poly.entity_id
_entity_poly.type
_entity_poly.pdbx_seq_one_letter_code
_entity_poly.pdbx_strand_id
1 'polypeptide(L)'
;MRSLFLLLCVIYSITAVGQSNGENSKIKVLLLGSYHFSNPGADQFNVNVDDHLSEKRQAQILDVTNSLSKFNPEKIFIESGAKWEKEADEFFQQYKNGNSDINNKAMVSEKFQIGFRLAKQLKNEHIYSVDVSGKWFEEKVKRYADSVGFNFYAEFDRETKLYVDSLNTYFKNHSVKDNLAILNNPAEQLSRNHFVYNYIFPQIGAGDNYIGAELSAEWYKRNLKIYGNILKNVSPTDKAILVIFGNGHIHLLRQLFKDNPQFELVDARLYLN
;
A
#
# COMPACT_ATOMS: atom_id res chain seq x y z
N MET A 1 0.75 -49.76 -14.24
CA MET A 1 -0.49 -48.97 -14.04
C MET A 1 -0.06 -47.57 -13.61
N ARG A 2 0.34 -46.66 -14.51
CA ARG A 2 -0.51 -45.82 -15.37
C ARG A 2 -1.69 -45.21 -14.63
N SER A 3 -1.50 -44.00 -14.12
CA SER A 3 -2.47 -42.91 -14.13
C SER A 3 -1.71 -41.59 -14.07
N LEU A 4 -1.22 -41.18 -15.24
CA LEU A 4 -0.70 -39.85 -15.52
C LEU A 4 -1.93 -38.93 -15.60
N PHE A 5 -2.19 -38.14 -14.56
CA PHE A 5 -3.22 -37.09 -14.63
C PHE A 5 -2.69 -35.99 -15.57
N LEU A 6 -3.06 -36.09 -16.85
CA LEU A 6 -3.00 -34.95 -17.76
C LEU A 6 -3.98 -33.90 -17.22
N LEU A 7 -3.45 -32.82 -16.66
CA LEU A 7 -4.22 -31.61 -16.42
C LEU A 7 -4.56 -31.02 -17.79
N LEU A 8 -5.77 -31.31 -18.29
CA LEU A 8 -6.31 -30.63 -19.46
C LEU A 8 -6.48 -29.15 -19.09
N CYS A 9 -5.59 -28.30 -19.60
CA CYS A 9 -5.83 -26.87 -19.68
C CYS A 9 -7.03 -26.65 -20.61
N VAL A 10 -8.23 -26.60 -20.04
CA VAL A 10 -9.41 -26.08 -20.74
C VAL A 10 -9.20 -24.58 -20.86
N ILE A 11 -8.58 -24.17 -21.97
CA ILE A 11 -8.59 -22.79 -22.43
C ILE A 11 -10.05 -22.51 -22.78
N TYR A 12 -10.80 -21.92 -21.85
CA TYR A 12 -12.10 -21.34 -22.19
C TYR A 12 -11.84 -20.24 -23.20
N SER A 13 -12.17 -20.53 -24.46
CA SER A 13 -12.38 -19.52 -25.49
C SER A 13 -13.54 -18.65 -25.03
N ILE A 14 -13.23 -17.54 -24.36
CA ILE A 14 -14.21 -16.49 -24.12
C ILE A 14 -14.55 -15.94 -25.50
N THR A 15 -15.73 -16.29 -25.96
CA THR A 15 -16.36 -15.79 -27.18
C THR A 15 -16.27 -14.27 -27.21
N ALA A 16 -15.77 -13.75 -28.33
CA ALA A 16 -15.64 -12.36 -28.65
C ALA A 16 -16.92 -11.56 -28.32
N VAL A 17 -16.86 -10.78 -27.24
CA VAL A 17 -17.69 -9.58 -27.11
C VAL A 17 -16.88 -8.47 -27.77
N GLY A 18 -17.33 -8.04 -28.94
CA GLY A 18 -16.85 -6.94 -29.78
C GLY A 18 -15.48 -6.34 -29.46
N GLN A 19 -14.48 -6.68 -30.26
CA GLN A 19 -13.29 -5.83 -30.42
C GLN A 19 -13.73 -4.50 -31.05
N SER A 20 -14.02 -3.51 -30.21
CA SER A 20 -13.83 -2.13 -30.62
C SER A 20 -12.33 -1.92 -30.83
N ASN A 21 -11.92 -1.62 -32.06
CA ASN A 21 -10.57 -1.20 -32.44
C ASN A 21 -10.20 0.16 -31.83
N GLY A 22 -10.15 0.25 -30.50
CA GLY A 22 -9.32 1.23 -29.80
C GLY A 22 -8.09 0.50 -29.30
N GLU A 23 -6.90 1.08 -29.43
CA GLU A 23 -5.78 0.67 -28.58
C GLU A 23 -6.31 0.58 -27.15
N ASN A 24 -6.41 -0.63 -26.59
CA ASN A 24 -6.92 -0.79 -25.24
C ASN A 24 -5.81 -0.30 -24.30
N SER A 25 -5.74 1.01 -24.12
CA SER A 25 -4.69 1.66 -23.35
C SER A 25 -4.75 1.12 -21.92
N LYS A 26 -3.64 0.57 -21.44
CA LYS A 26 -3.56 0.03 -20.09
C LYS A 26 -3.94 1.09 -19.06
N ILE A 27 -4.64 0.68 -18.02
CA ILE A 27 -5.01 1.54 -16.90
C ILE A 27 -3.74 1.89 -16.13
N LYS A 28 -3.41 3.17 -16.02
CA LYS A 28 -2.24 3.61 -15.26
C LYS A 28 -2.53 3.49 -13.77
N VAL A 29 -1.63 2.84 -13.03
CA VAL A 29 -1.73 2.72 -11.58
C VAL A 29 -0.51 3.34 -10.92
N LEU A 30 -0.73 4.31 -10.05
CA LEU A 30 0.29 4.88 -9.18
C LEU A 30 0.06 4.38 -7.76
N LEU A 31 1.08 3.75 -7.18
CA LEU A 31 1.05 3.25 -5.81
C LEU A 31 1.89 4.18 -4.93
N LEU A 32 1.25 4.80 -3.94
CA LEU A 32 1.89 5.71 -2.99
C LEU A 32 1.98 5.05 -1.61
N GLY A 33 3.19 4.65 -1.25
CA GLY A 33 3.57 4.21 0.08
C GLY A 33 3.68 5.38 1.05
N SER A 34 2.94 5.33 2.15
CA SER A 34 3.00 6.28 3.25
C SER A 34 3.76 5.69 4.45
N TYR A 35 4.04 6.54 5.42
CA TYR A 35 4.60 6.18 6.71
C TYR A 35 3.60 6.38 7.86
N HIS A 36 2.30 6.35 7.53
CA HIS A 36 1.18 6.61 8.45
C HIS A 36 1.30 7.90 9.25
N PHE A 37 0.73 9.01 8.74
CA PHE A 37 0.86 10.33 9.38
C PHE A 37 0.27 10.36 10.79
N SER A 38 -0.76 9.56 11.04
CA SER A 38 -1.37 9.43 12.37
C SER A 38 -0.59 8.55 13.33
N ASN A 39 0.47 7.88 12.87
CA ASN A 39 1.30 6.91 13.59
C ASN A 39 0.49 6.12 14.65
N PRO A 40 -0.42 5.23 14.23
CA PRO A 40 -1.30 4.53 15.15
C PRO A 40 -0.57 3.51 16.04
N GLY A 41 0.75 3.33 15.88
CA GLY A 41 1.55 2.35 16.62
C GLY A 41 1.30 0.89 16.20
N ALA A 42 0.66 0.67 15.04
CA ALA A 42 0.28 -0.66 14.57
C ALA A 42 1.43 -1.41 13.87
N ASP A 43 2.45 -0.70 13.39
CA ASP A 43 3.65 -1.31 12.82
C ASP A 43 4.65 -1.67 13.94
N GLN A 44 5.43 -2.74 13.72
CA GLN A 44 6.48 -3.14 14.68
C GLN A 44 7.50 -2.02 14.91
N PHE A 45 7.79 -1.23 13.88
CA PHE A 45 8.63 -0.05 13.97
C PHE A 45 7.94 1.13 13.28
N ASN A 46 7.70 2.18 14.06
CA ASN A 46 7.00 3.37 13.59
C ASN A 46 7.97 4.55 13.47
N VAL A 47 7.72 5.43 12.50
CA VAL A 47 8.45 6.69 12.39
C VAL A 47 7.84 7.78 13.29
N ASN A 48 8.69 8.52 14.00
CA ASN A 48 8.30 9.68 14.78
C ASN A 48 8.46 10.93 13.93
N VAL A 49 7.35 11.43 13.43
CA VAL A 49 7.30 12.59 12.54
C VAL A 49 6.61 13.74 13.26
N ASP A 50 7.01 14.95 12.93
CA ASP A 50 6.46 16.19 13.49
C ASP A 50 4.94 16.30 13.23
N ASP A 51 4.27 17.21 13.93
CA ASP A 51 2.85 17.51 13.73
C ASP A 51 2.53 17.84 12.26
N HIS A 52 1.88 16.90 11.56
CA HIS A 52 1.45 17.07 10.18
C HIS A 52 0.36 18.13 10.01
N LEU A 53 -0.25 18.61 11.08
CA LEU A 53 -1.20 19.73 11.06
C LEU A 53 -0.53 21.10 11.22
N SER A 54 0.76 21.15 11.54
CA SER A 54 1.51 22.40 11.58
C SER A 54 1.52 23.10 10.21
N GLU A 55 1.52 24.43 10.20
CA GLU A 55 1.53 25.24 8.97
C GLU A 55 2.61 24.81 7.97
N LYS A 56 3.83 24.53 8.48
CA LYS A 56 4.96 24.03 7.67
C LYS A 56 4.61 22.71 6.99
N ARG A 57 4.10 21.72 7.72
CA ARG A 57 3.78 20.40 7.15
C ARG A 57 2.56 20.47 6.24
N GLN A 58 1.60 21.32 6.54
CA GLN A 58 0.44 21.59 5.70
C GLN A 58 0.81 22.17 4.33
N ALA A 59 1.76 23.11 4.28
CA ALA A 59 2.31 23.60 3.02
C ALA A 59 3.03 22.49 2.22
N GLN A 60 3.80 21.63 2.90
CA GLN A 60 4.47 20.50 2.26
C GLN A 60 3.49 19.43 1.74
N ILE A 61 2.40 19.16 2.47
CA ILE A 61 1.35 18.23 2.05
C ILE A 61 0.63 18.80 0.82
N LEU A 62 0.35 20.11 0.79
CA LEU A 62 -0.23 20.77 -0.38
C LEU A 62 0.69 20.65 -1.61
N ASP A 63 2.00 20.77 -1.42
CA ASP A 63 2.98 20.56 -2.48
C ASP A 63 2.97 19.10 -3.00
N VAL A 64 2.79 18.13 -2.12
CA VAL A 64 2.59 16.72 -2.51
C VAL A 64 1.31 16.56 -3.34
N THR A 65 0.16 17.07 -2.88
CA THR A 65 -1.10 16.91 -3.63
C THR A 65 -1.06 17.64 -4.97
N ASN A 66 -0.43 18.81 -5.05
CA ASN A 66 -0.21 19.53 -6.30
C ASN A 66 0.70 18.77 -7.29
N SER A 67 1.65 17.99 -6.78
CA SER A 67 2.52 17.19 -7.63
C SER A 67 1.81 15.93 -8.12
N LEU A 68 1.08 15.25 -7.23
CA LEU A 68 0.27 14.07 -7.57
C LEU A 68 -0.92 14.40 -8.48
N SER A 69 -1.48 15.61 -8.43
CA SER A 69 -2.59 16.01 -9.31
C SER A 69 -2.20 16.02 -10.79
N LYS A 70 -0.91 16.15 -11.11
CA LYS A 70 -0.38 16.01 -12.49
C LYS A 70 -0.55 14.61 -13.05
N PHE A 71 -0.67 13.59 -12.21
CA PHE A 71 -1.01 12.23 -12.62
C PHE A 71 -2.50 12.10 -13.03
N ASN A 72 -3.34 13.00 -12.53
CA ASN A 72 -4.78 13.10 -12.82
C ASN A 72 -5.55 11.77 -12.62
N PRO A 73 -5.47 11.12 -11.44
CA PRO A 73 -6.22 9.90 -11.16
C PRO A 73 -7.74 10.15 -11.15
N GLU A 74 -8.48 9.27 -11.84
CA GLU A 74 -9.95 9.28 -11.87
C GLU A 74 -10.55 8.62 -10.62
N LYS A 75 -9.78 7.75 -9.97
CA LYS A 75 -10.12 7.10 -8.70
C LYS A 75 -8.95 7.09 -7.74
N ILE A 76 -9.25 7.31 -6.45
CA ILE A 76 -8.28 7.29 -5.36
C ILE A 76 -8.73 6.25 -4.33
N PHE A 77 -7.86 5.29 -4.08
CA PHE A 77 -8.04 4.19 -3.15
C PHE A 77 -7.24 4.44 -1.87
N ILE A 78 -7.86 4.25 -0.71
CA ILE A 78 -7.24 4.50 0.60
C ILE A 78 -7.22 3.24 1.47
N GLU A 79 -6.24 3.19 2.39
CA GLU A 79 -6.14 2.17 3.43
C GLU A 79 -7.18 2.36 4.54
N SER A 80 -8.44 2.20 4.16
CA SER A 80 -9.58 2.12 5.05
C SER A 80 -10.33 0.83 4.73
N GLY A 81 -10.88 0.18 5.75
CA GLY A 81 -11.54 -1.11 5.59
C GLY A 81 -12.65 -1.04 4.55
N ALA A 82 -12.73 -1.98 3.60
CA ALA A 82 -13.76 -1.98 2.55
C ALA A 82 -15.19 -2.01 3.10
N LYS A 83 -15.38 -2.55 4.30
CA LYS A 83 -16.67 -2.50 5.02
C LYS A 83 -17.11 -1.10 5.45
N TRP A 84 -16.20 -0.13 5.45
CA TRP A 84 -16.41 1.27 5.85
C TRP A 84 -16.40 2.22 4.64
N GLU A 85 -16.49 1.69 3.41
CA GLU A 85 -16.41 2.49 2.20
C GLU A 85 -17.48 3.57 2.16
N LYS A 86 -18.73 3.21 2.51
CA LYS A 86 -19.85 4.14 2.53
C LYS A 86 -19.61 5.29 3.52
N GLU A 87 -19.20 4.98 4.74
CA GLU A 87 -18.93 5.98 5.78
C GLU A 87 -17.75 6.88 5.40
N ALA A 88 -16.71 6.30 4.80
CA ALA A 88 -15.56 7.07 4.31
C ALA A 88 -15.97 8.02 3.17
N ASP A 89 -16.83 7.58 2.26
CA ASP A 89 -17.31 8.39 1.14
C ASP A 89 -18.28 9.49 1.57
N GLU A 90 -19.24 9.18 2.46
CA GLU A 90 -20.12 10.18 3.07
C GLU A 90 -19.32 11.29 3.75
N PHE A 91 -18.25 10.89 4.44
CA PHE A 91 -17.36 11.82 5.10
C PHE A 91 -16.52 12.64 4.10
N PHE A 92 -16.07 12.03 3.00
CA PHE A 92 -15.46 12.75 1.89
C PHE A 92 -16.42 13.79 1.29
N GLN A 93 -17.72 13.47 1.10
CA GLN A 93 -18.71 14.43 0.61
C GLN A 93 -18.83 15.65 1.55
N GLN A 94 -18.85 15.43 2.87
CA GLN A 94 -18.89 16.53 3.84
C GLN A 94 -17.67 17.46 3.67
N TYR A 95 -16.46 16.91 3.55
CA TYR A 95 -15.25 17.69 3.31
C TYR A 95 -15.25 18.40 1.93
N LYS A 96 -15.65 17.69 0.87
CA LYS A 96 -15.77 18.22 -0.49
C LYS A 96 -16.65 19.48 -0.51
N ASN A 97 -17.78 19.42 0.20
CA ASN A 97 -18.77 20.51 0.31
C ASN A 97 -18.42 21.60 1.33
N GLY A 98 -17.30 21.50 2.04
CA GLY A 98 -16.87 22.49 3.04
C GLY A 98 -17.57 22.38 4.40
N ASN A 99 -18.28 21.28 4.65
CA ASN A 99 -18.99 21.01 5.90
C ASN A 99 -18.11 20.31 6.96
N SER A 100 -16.84 20.04 6.64
CA SER A 100 -15.88 19.41 7.55
C SER A 100 -14.48 20.00 7.33
N ASP A 101 -13.75 20.21 8.43
CA ASP A 101 -12.35 20.65 8.41
C ASP A 101 -11.41 19.45 8.63
N ILE A 102 -10.56 19.20 7.63
CA ILE A 102 -9.56 18.14 7.66
C ILE A 102 -8.35 18.49 8.53
N ASN A 103 -8.22 19.72 9.03
CA ASN A 103 -7.14 20.12 9.93
C ASN A 103 -7.45 19.85 11.41
N ASN A 104 -8.28 18.84 11.70
CA ASN A 104 -8.49 18.31 13.04
C ASN A 104 -7.51 17.14 13.31
N LYS A 105 -7.08 16.99 14.57
CA LYS A 105 -6.25 15.88 15.06
C LYS A 105 -6.79 14.50 14.68
N ALA A 106 -8.12 14.31 14.64
CA ALA A 106 -8.74 13.06 14.19
C ALA A 106 -8.48 12.72 12.71
N MET A 107 -7.96 13.69 11.94
CA MET A 107 -7.87 13.67 10.48
C MET A 107 -6.43 13.81 9.97
N VAL A 108 -5.44 13.67 10.86
CA VAL A 108 -4.03 13.81 10.52
C VAL A 108 -3.52 12.74 9.53
N SER A 109 -4.21 11.60 9.44
CA SER A 109 -3.87 10.49 8.53
C SER A 109 -3.76 10.93 7.06
N GLU A 110 -2.81 10.34 6.33
CA GLU A 110 -2.54 10.54 4.91
C GLU A 110 -3.77 10.29 4.02
N LYS A 111 -4.68 9.41 4.46
CA LYS A 111 -5.95 9.14 3.78
C LYS A 111 -6.78 10.41 3.59
N PHE A 112 -6.74 11.30 4.58
CA PHE A 112 -7.42 12.59 4.55
C PHE A 112 -6.50 13.67 4.00
N GLN A 113 -5.29 13.79 4.56
CA GLN A 113 -4.36 14.87 4.22
C GLN A 113 -3.87 14.81 2.77
N ILE A 114 -3.73 13.61 2.18
CA ILE A 114 -3.40 13.44 0.77
C ILE A 114 -4.63 12.99 -0.01
N GLY A 115 -5.25 11.87 0.39
CA GLY A 115 -6.33 11.24 -0.38
C GLY A 115 -7.53 12.16 -0.60
N PHE A 116 -8.15 12.67 0.47
CA PHE A 116 -9.32 13.54 0.35
C PHE A 116 -8.99 14.88 -0.29
N ARG A 117 -7.86 15.51 0.08
CA ARG A 117 -7.42 16.77 -0.53
C ARG A 117 -7.29 16.66 -2.04
N LEU A 118 -6.59 15.61 -2.49
CA LEU A 118 -6.36 15.36 -3.90
C LEU A 118 -7.67 15.03 -4.62
N ALA A 119 -8.52 14.20 -4.01
CA ALA A 119 -9.83 13.86 -4.58
C ALA A 119 -10.70 15.11 -4.78
N LYS A 120 -10.73 16.03 -3.80
CA LYS A 120 -11.43 17.31 -3.90
C LYS A 120 -10.82 18.20 -4.98
N GLN A 121 -9.49 18.31 -5.04
CA GLN A 121 -8.77 19.11 -6.04
C GLN A 121 -9.08 18.65 -7.47
N LEU A 122 -9.15 17.34 -7.69
CA LEU A 122 -9.43 16.71 -8.98
C LEU A 122 -10.93 16.57 -9.27
N LYS A 123 -11.80 17.02 -8.34
CA LYS A 123 -13.25 16.90 -8.43
C LYS A 123 -13.71 15.44 -8.59
N ASN A 124 -13.02 14.48 -7.99
CA ASN A 124 -13.52 13.12 -7.94
C ASN A 124 -14.84 13.09 -7.17
N GLU A 125 -15.77 12.25 -7.61
CA GLU A 125 -17.06 12.09 -6.95
C GLU A 125 -16.99 11.17 -5.74
N HIS A 126 -16.05 10.22 -5.73
CA HIS A 126 -15.95 9.23 -4.65
C HIS A 126 -14.50 9.00 -4.18
N ILE A 127 -14.39 8.55 -2.94
CA ILE A 127 -13.19 7.91 -2.39
C ILE A 127 -13.46 6.41 -2.15
N TYR A 128 -12.47 5.55 -2.40
CA TYR A 128 -12.66 4.10 -2.34
C TYR A 128 -11.85 3.50 -1.19
N SER A 129 -12.52 2.79 -0.28
CA SER A 129 -11.89 2.09 0.85
C SER A 129 -11.70 0.62 0.49
N VAL A 130 -10.46 0.13 0.54
CA VAL A 130 -10.13 -1.22 0.01
C VAL A 130 -9.31 -2.10 0.94
N ASP A 131 -8.99 -1.61 2.14
CA ASP A 131 -8.24 -2.38 3.12
C ASP A 131 -9.08 -3.54 3.70
N VAL A 132 -8.38 -4.53 4.23
CA VAL A 132 -8.96 -5.64 4.99
C VAL A 132 -7.95 -6.11 6.03
N SER A 133 -8.44 -6.51 7.20
CA SER A 133 -7.60 -7.07 8.25
C SER A 133 -7.00 -8.42 7.82
N GLY A 134 -5.75 -8.65 8.21
CA GLY A 134 -5.06 -9.92 8.04
C GLY A 134 -4.90 -10.65 9.38
N LYS A 135 -4.64 -11.95 9.32
CA LYS A 135 -4.21 -12.71 10.50
C LYS A 135 -2.72 -12.44 10.71
N TRP A 136 -2.35 -11.98 11.90
CA TRP A 136 -0.95 -11.71 12.26
C TRP A 136 -0.61 -12.43 13.56
N PHE A 137 0.39 -13.32 13.53
CA PHE A 137 0.78 -14.14 14.67
C PHE A 137 2.30 -14.19 14.86
N GLU A 138 2.97 -13.08 14.56
CA GLU A 138 4.42 -12.92 14.67
C GLU A 138 4.97 -13.32 16.04
N GLU A 139 4.28 -12.99 17.13
CA GLU A 139 4.66 -13.41 18.48
C GLU A 139 4.81 -14.93 18.63
N LYS A 140 4.03 -15.74 17.90
CA LYS A 140 4.20 -17.20 17.89
C LYS A 140 5.42 -17.62 17.07
N VAL A 141 5.71 -16.92 15.97
CA VAL A 141 6.91 -17.13 15.15
C VAL A 141 8.17 -16.81 15.95
N LYS A 142 8.19 -15.68 16.66
CA LYS A 142 9.30 -15.26 17.54
C LYS A 142 9.59 -16.31 18.63
N ARG A 143 8.55 -16.73 19.38
CA ARG A 143 8.70 -17.76 20.40
C ARG A 143 9.23 -19.09 19.86
N TYR A 144 8.82 -19.48 18.66
CA TYR A 144 9.34 -20.68 18.01
C TYR A 144 10.79 -20.50 17.55
N ALA A 145 11.13 -19.34 16.98
CA ALA A 145 12.51 -19.02 16.62
C ALA A 145 13.45 -19.11 17.83
N ASP A 146 13.05 -18.55 18.97
CA ASP A 146 13.81 -18.61 20.21
C ASP A 146 13.98 -20.05 20.72
N SER A 147 12.92 -20.86 20.67
CA SER A 147 12.97 -22.24 21.18
C SER A 147 13.88 -23.17 20.38
N VAL A 148 14.14 -22.86 19.12
CA VAL A 148 15.07 -23.60 18.24
C VAL A 148 16.44 -22.93 18.10
N GLY A 149 16.70 -21.86 18.87
CA GLY A 149 17.99 -21.14 18.86
C GLY A 149 18.26 -20.36 17.56
N PHE A 150 17.20 -19.94 16.85
CA PHE A 150 17.32 -19.14 15.64
C PHE A 150 17.65 -17.67 16.00
N ASN A 151 18.93 -17.38 16.18
CA ASN A 151 19.44 -16.08 16.67
C ASN A 151 19.41 -14.94 15.65
N PHE A 152 18.64 -15.05 14.56
CA PHE A 152 18.53 -14.00 13.55
C PHE A 152 17.61 -12.86 13.98
N TYR A 153 16.55 -13.16 14.74
CA TYR A 153 15.48 -12.19 15.04
C TYR A 153 15.99 -11.02 15.88
N ALA A 154 16.84 -11.28 16.88
CA ALA A 154 17.42 -10.24 17.74
C ALA A 154 18.32 -9.28 16.94
N GLU A 155 19.15 -9.83 16.05
CA GLU A 155 20.01 -9.03 15.18
C GLU A 155 19.20 -8.24 14.14
N PHE A 156 18.18 -8.87 13.55
CA PHE A 156 17.24 -8.23 12.65
C PHE A 156 16.50 -7.07 13.30
N ASP A 157 16.00 -7.25 14.53
CA ASP A 157 15.32 -6.20 15.29
C ASP A 157 16.27 -5.03 15.59
N ARG A 158 17.54 -5.33 15.94
CA ARG A 158 18.58 -4.32 16.16
C ARG A 158 18.86 -3.50 14.91
N GLU A 159 19.12 -4.17 13.78
CA GLU A 159 19.41 -3.51 12.49
C GLU A 159 18.20 -2.72 11.97
N THR A 160 16.99 -3.27 12.13
CA THR A 160 15.75 -2.58 11.75
C THR A 160 15.53 -1.33 12.58
N LYS A 161 15.79 -1.40 13.89
CA LYS A 161 15.72 -0.24 14.77
C LYS A 161 16.69 0.87 14.35
N LEU A 162 17.96 0.54 14.09
CA LEU A 162 18.96 1.52 13.63
C LEU A 162 18.54 2.19 12.32
N TYR A 163 17.99 1.40 11.40
CA TYR A 163 17.50 1.92 10.13
C TYR A 163 16.30 2.86 10.30
N VAL A 164 15.34 2.50 11.16
CA VAL A 164 14.17 3.35 11.45
C VAL A 164 14.59 4.63 12.15
N ASP A 165 15.58 4.59 13.05
CA ASP A 165 16.14 5.78 13.69
C ASP A 165 16.85 6.70 12.66
N SER A 166 17.51 6.13 11.65
CA SER A 166 18.03 6.88 10.50
C SER A 166 16.93 7.53 9.65
N LEU A 167 15.86 6.80 9.33
CA LEU A 167 14.69 7.36 8.63
C LEU A 167 14.03 8.49 9.42
N ASN A 168 13.87 8.31 10.74
CA ASN A 168 13.35 9.35 11.63
C ASN A 168 14.18 10.63 11.56
N THR A 169 15.50 10.48 11.53
CA THR A 169 16.44 11.60 11.42
C THR A 169 16.32 12.28 10.06
N TYR A 170 16.20 11.51 8.98
CA TYR A 170 15.93 12.04 7.65
C TYR A 170 14.60 12.81 7.62
N PHE A 171 13.52 12.20 8.12
CA PHE A 171 12.15 12.71 7.97
C PHE A 171 11.93 14.06 8.68
N LYS A 172 12.59 14.25 9.82
CA LYS A 172 12.59 15.52 10.57
C LYS A 172 13.23 16.66 9.78
N ASN A 173 14.26 16.35 9.00
CA ASN A 173 15.08 17.33 8.30
C ASN A 173 14.66 17.56 6.84
N HIS A 174 13.74 16.76 6.30
CA HIS A 174 13.30 16.84 4.90
C HIS A 174 11.80 17.10 4.77
N SER A 175 11.37 17.45 3.55
CA SER A 175 9.96 17.71 3.27
C SER A 175 9.13 16.42 3.28
N VAL A 176 7.80 16.55 3.43
CA VAL A 176 6.89 15.40 3.27
C VAL A 176 7.07 14.74 1.90
N LYS A 177 7.32 15.54 0.84
CA LYS A 177 7.55 15.05 -0.51
C LYS A 177 8.81 14.19 -0.59
N ASP A 178 9.94 14.67 -0.07
CA ASP A 178 11.21 13.92 -0.02
C ASP A 178 11.05 12.60 0.74
N ASN A 179 10.37 12.64 1.90
CA ASN A 179 10.13 11.47 2.72
C ASN A 179 9.32 10.41 1.97
N LEU A 180 8.26 10.83 1.25
CA LEU A 180 7.49 9.93 0.41
C LEU A 180 8.32 9.40 -0.78
N ALA A 181 9.19 10.22 -1.38
CA ALA A 181 10.02 9.81 -2.51
C ALA A 181 10.97 8.67 -2.13
N ILE A 182 11.68 8.79 -1.00
CA ILE A 182 12.60 7.73 -0.54
C ILE A 182 11.85 6.45 -0.17
N LEU A 183 10.66 6.58 0.43
CA LEU A 183 9.86 5.42 0.80
C LEU A 183 9.35 4.65 -0.42
N ASN A 184 9.08 5.35 -1.51
CA ASN A 184 8.57 4.75 -2.73
C ASN A 184 9.67 4.26 -3.67
N ASN A 185 10.95 4.25 -3.25
CA ASN A 185 12.06 3.71 -4.03
C ASN A 185 12.00 2.16 -4.10
N PRO A 186 11.76 1.57 -5.29
CA PRO A 186 11.67 0.11 -5.44
C PRO A 186 12.97 -0.63 -5.17
N ALA A 187 14.11 -0.03 -5.53
CA ALA A 187 15.43 -0.66 -5.40
C ALA A 187 15.95 -0.63 -3.95
N GLU A 188 15.35 0.19 -3.09
CA GLU A 188 15.80 0.40 -1.71
C GLU A 188 14.67 0.08 -0.74
N GLN A 189 13.90 1.09 -0.30
CA GLN A 189 12.94 0.95 0.80
C GLN A 189 11.94 -0.19 0.56
N LEU A 190 11.34 -0.27 -0.63
CA LEU A 190 10.30 -1.28 -0.88
C LEU A 190 10.87 -2.70 -0.88
N SER A 191 12.10 -2.89 -1.35
CA SER A 191 12.78 -4.19 -1.31
C SER A 191 13.20 -4.54 0.12
N ARG A 192 13.68 -3.56 0.90
CA ARG A 192 14.00 -3.74 2.32
C ARG A 192 12.77 -4.12 3.14
N ASN A 193 11.65 -3.43 2.96
CA ASN A 193 10.41 -3.76 3.67
C ASN A 193 9.89 -5.15 3.31
N HIS A 194 10.06 -5.58 2.05
CA HIS A 194 9.62 -6.90 1.64
C HIS A 194 10.53 -8.04 2.15
N PHE A 195 11.80 -7.73 2.45
CA PHE A 195 12.83 -8.70 2.85
C PHE A 195 12.40 -9.56 4.05
N VAL A 196 11.68 -9.00 5.02
CA VAL A 196 11.20 -9.75 6.20
C VAL A 196 10.26 -10.89 5.81
N TYR A 197 9.33 -10.63 4.89
CA TYR A 197 8.34 -11.60 4.44
C TYR A 197 8.93 -12.63 3.45
N ASN A 198 9.94 -12.22 2.67
CA ASN A 198 10.50 -13.06 1.62
C ASN A 198 11.72 -13.88 2.06
N TYR A 199 12.55 -13.34 2.96
CA TYR A 199 13.79 -13.99 3.39
C TYR A 199 13.71 -14.40 4.87
N ILE A 200 13.26 -13.52 5.77
CA ILE A 200 13.38 -13.80 7.22
C ILE A 200 12.40 -14.85 7.69
N PHE A 201 11.09 -14.56 7.61
CA PHE A 201 10.09 -15.49 8.14
C PHE A 201 10.12 -16.86 7.47
N PRO A 202 10.31 -16.99 6.14
CA PRO A 202 10.35 -18.32 5.52
C PRO A 202 11.48 -19.23 6.00
N GLN A 203 12.53 -18.69 6.65
CA GLN A 203 13.60 -19.49 7.27
C GLN A 203 13.23 -20.03 8.65
N ILE A 204 12.13 -19.56 9.25
CA ILE A 204 11.72 -19.93 10.60
C ILE A 204 10.77 -21.13 10.52
N GLY A 205 11.35 -22.31 10.74
CA GLY A 205 10.68 -23.59 10.62
C GLY A 205 10.84 -24.20 9.21
N ALA A 206 10.82 -25.53 9.16
CA ALA A 206 10.80 -26.34 7.95
C ALA A 206 10.30 -27.76 8.29
N GLY A 207 10.04 -28.59 7.27
CA GLY A 207 9.63 -29.98 7.48
C GLY A 207 8.18 -30.08 7.94
N ASP A 208 7.96 -30.36 9.22
CA ASP A 208 6.62 -30.52 9.80
C ASP A 208 6.08 -29.23 10.43
N ASN A 209 6.88 -28.16 10.44
CA ASN A 209 6.48 -26.87 11.00
C ASN A 209 6.96 -25.70 10.13
N TYR A 210 6.03 -25.08 9.40
CA TYR A 210 6.30 -23.95 8.50
C TYR A 210 5.82 -22.61 9.07
N ILE A 211 5.79 -22.45 10.41
CA ILE A 211 5.14 -21.31 11.08
C ILE A 211 5.56 -19.93 10.53
N GLY A 212 6.83 -19.75 10.16
CA GLY A 212 7.29 -18.49 9.58
C GLY A 212 6.80 -18.29 8.14
N ALA A 213 6.88 -19.31 7.28
CA ALA A 213 6.32 -19.25 5.94
C ALA A 213 4.78 -19.09 5.94
N GLU A 214 4.08 -19.66 6.93
CA GLU A 214 2.65 -19.47 7.15
C GLU A 214 2.30 -18.01 7.48
N LEU A 215 3.12 -17.34 8.30
CA LEU A 215 2.94 -15.91 8.58
C LEU A 215 3.12 -15.07 7.31
N SER A 216 4.17 -15.34 6.53
CA SER A 216 4.36 -14.72 5.21
C SER A 216 3.16 -14.97 4.29
N ALA A 217 2.62 -16.18 4.27
CA ALA A 217 1.44 -16.50 3.48
C ALA A 217 0.20 -15.69 3.90
N GLU A 218 0.00 -15.42 5.20
CA GLU A 218 -1.07 -14.52 5.64
C GLU A 218 -0.85 -13.06 5.19
N TRP A 219 0.40 -12.58 5.15
CA TRP A 219 0.71 -11.26 4.62
C TRP A 219 0.40 -11.15 3.12
N TYR A 220 0.80 -12.15 2.34
CA TYR A 220 0.46 -12.23 0.92
C TYR A 220 -1.05 -12.32 0.72
N LYS A 221 -1.74 -13.13 1.52
CA LYS A 221 -3.21 -13.28 1.47
C LYS A 221 -3.93 -11.97 1.75
N ARG A 222 -3.50 -11.17 2.73
CA ARG A 222 -4.07 -9.84 2.99
C ARG A 222 -3.90 -8.93 1.77
N ASN A 223 -2.70 -8.85 1.21
CA ASN A 223 -2.41 -8.00 0.04
C ASN A 223 -3.17 -8.44 -1.22
N LEU A 224 -3.35 -9.75 -1.43
CA LEU A 224 -4.19 -10.26 -2.51
C LEU A 224 -5.66 -9.87 -2.35
N LYS A 225 -6.19 -9.88 -1.12
CA LYS A 225 -7.56 -9.41 -0.86
C LYS A 225 -7.72 -7.90 -1.07
N ILE A 226 -6.74 -7.10 -0.63
CA ILE A 226 -6.70 -5.65 -0.90
C ILE A 226 -6.72 -5.40 -2.41
N TYR A 227 -5.87 -6.10 -3.15
CA TYR A 227 -5.84 -6.04 -4.62
C TYR A 227 -7.19 -6.43 -5.24
N GLY A 228 -7.84 -7.50 -4.77
CA GLY A 228 -9.18 -7.89 -5.20
C GLY A 228 -10.24 -6.80 -4.96
N ASN A 229 -10.19 -6.13 -3.80
CA ASN A 229 -11.08 -5.01 -3.49
C ASN A 229 -10.84 -3.81 -4.43
N ILE A 230 -9.58 -3.53 -4.80
CA ILE A 230 -9.26 -2.49 -5.80
C ILE A 230 -9.84 -2.88 -7.16
N LEU A 231 -9.56 -4.09 -7.64
CA LEU A 231 -10.05 -4.55 -8.95
C LEU A 231 -11.58 -4.51 -9.06
N LYS A 232 -12.30 -4.85 -8.00
CA LYS A 232 -13.77 -4.77 -7.96
C LYS A 232 -14.30 -3.36 -8.29
N ASN A 233 -13.54 -2.34 -7.95
CA ASN A 233 -13.90 -0.93 -8.10
C ASN A 233 -13.28 -0.27 -9.35
N VAL A 234 -12.47 -1.00 -10.12
CA VAL A 234 -11.88 -0.52 -11.37
C VAL A 234 -12.76 -0.91 -12.56
N SER A 235 -13.05 0.06 -13.43
CA SER A 235 -13.73 -0.14 -14.71
C SER A 235 -12.69 -0.28 -15.82
N PRO A 236 -12.93 -1.11 -16.87
CA PRO A 236 -12.09 -1.13 -18.07
C PRO A 236 -11.96 0.23 -18.78
N THR A 237 -12.84 1.18 -18.50
CA THR A 237 -12.81 2.55 -19.05
C THR A 237 -11.99 3.53 -18.22
N ASP A 238 -11.55 3.15 -17.01
CA ASP A 238 -10.72 4.01 -16.17
C ASP A 238 -9.35 4.21 -16.84
N LYS A 239 -8.79 5.42 -16.78
CA LYS A 239 -7.49 5.74 -17.39
C LYS A 239 -6.36 5.74 -16.38
N ALA A 240 -6.61 6.21 -15.17
CA ALA A 240 -5.61 6.38 -14.13
C ALA A 240 -6.21 6.21 -12.74
N ILE A 241 -5.54 5.43 -11.88
CA ILE A 241 -5.91 5.22 -10.49
C ILE A 241 -4.73 5.45 -9.55
N LEU A 242 -5.00 6.02 -8.38
CA LEU A 242 -4.04 6.19 -7.30
C LEU A 242 -4.41 5.29 -6.12
N VAL A 243 -3.44 4.57 -5.57
CA VAL A 243 -3.62 3.74 -4.37
C VAL A 243 -2.68 4.24 -3.27
N ILE A 244 -3.24 4.67 -2.14
CA ILE A 244 -2.51 5.21 -0.98
C ILE A 244 -2.59 4.20 0.16
N PHE A 245 -1.45 3.61 0.50
CA PHE A 245 -1.31 2.59 1.54
C PHE A 245 0.00 2.78 2.32
N GLY A 246 0.07 2.22 3.52
CA GLY A 246 1.31 2.09 4.28
C GLY A 246 2.39 1.38 3.47
N ASN A 247 3.63 1.82 3.61
CA ASN A 247 4.72 1.42 2.73
C ASN A 247 4.96 -0.10 2.68
N GLY A 248 4.65 -0.83 3.76
CA GLY A 248 4.76 -2.29 3.83
C GLY A 248 3.93 -3.04 2.78
N HIS A 249 2.83 -2.46 2.30
CA HIS A 249 1.95 -3.07 1.30
C HIS A 249 2.44 -2.93 -0.14
N ILE A 250 3.23 -1.89 -0.39
CA ILE A 250 3.47 -1.41 -1.75
C ILE A 250 4.27 -2.40 -2.58
N HIS A 251 5.21 -3.14 -2.00
CA HIS A 251 5.98 -4.14 -2.75
C HIS A 251 5.07 -5.18 -3.41
N LEU A 252 4.17 -5.80 -2.64
CA LEU A 252 3.28 -6.84 -3.12
C LEU A 252 2.22 -6.30 -4.07
N LEU A 253 1.65 -5.12 -3.79
CA LEU A 253 0.74 -4.47 -4.72
C LEU A 253 1.43 -4.16 -6.06
N ARG A 254 2.68 -3.68 -6.04
CA ARG A 254 3.47 -3.46 -7.26
C ARG A 254 3.64 -4.74 -8.07
N GLN A 255 3.95 -5.85 -7.41
CA GLN A 255 4.06 -7.15 -8.08
C GLN A 255 2.72 -7.54 -8.74
N LEU A 256 1.62 -7.52 -7.97
CA LEU A 256 0.28 -7.88 -8.47
C LEU A 256 -0.18 -7.01 -9.65
N PHE A 257 0.11 -5.70 -9.62
CA PHE A 257 -0.21 -4.82 -10.74
C PHE A 257 0.73 -5.00 -11.95
N LYS A 258 2.02 -5.24 -11.76
CA LYS A 258 2.97 -5.54 -12.87
C LYS A 258 2.61 -6.83 -13.60
N ASP A 259 2.15 -7.83 -12.85
CA ASP A 259 1.79 -9.15 -13.38
C ASP A 259 0.42 -9.14 -14.08
N ASN A 260 -0.35 -8.05 -13.97
CA ASN A 260 -1.65 -7.90 -14.63
C ASN A 260 -1.52 -7.09 -15.94
N PRO A 261 -1.78 -7.69 -17.12
CA PRO A 261 -1.57 -7.04 -18.41
C PRO A 261 -2.51 -5.84 -18.68
N GLN A 262 -3.59 -5.68 -17.92
CA GLN A 262 -4.53 -4.56 -18.05
C GLN A 262 -3.98 -3.26 -17.46
N PHE A 263 -2.91 -3.32 -16.65
CA PHE A 263 -2.38 -2.17 -15.93
C PHE A 263 -0.96 -1.78 -16.38
N GLU A 264 -0.68 -0.50 -16.30
CA GLU A 264 0.66 0.08 -16.42
C GLU A 264 1.04 0.65 -15.05
N LEU A 265 2.03 0.04 -14.38
CA LEU A 265 2.52 0.56 -13.11
C LEU A 265 3.43 1.78 -13.33
N VAL A 266 3.00 2.92 -12.79
CA VAL A 266 3.73 4.18 -12.84
C VAL A 266 4.51 4.38 -11.55
N ASP A 267 5.78 4.79 -11.65
CA ASP A 267 6.63 5.08 -10.49
C ASP A 267 6.17 6.39 -9.82
N ALA A 268 5.76 6.30 -8.54
CA ALA A 268 5.30 7.45 -7.77
C ALA A 268 6.34 8.58 -7.68
N ARG A 269 7.64 8.24 -7.75
CA ARG A 269 8.73 9.22 -7.67
C ARG A 269 8.73 10.21 -8.83
N LEU A 270 8.16 9.84 -9.98
CA LEU A 270 7.98 10.78 -11.10
C LEU A 270 7.12 12.01 -10.73
N TYR A 271 6.34 11.92 -9.65
CA TYR A 271 5.47 12.96 -9.13
C TYR A 271 5.88 13.43 -7.73
N LEU A 272 7.02 12.96 -7.21
CA LEU A 272 7.57 13.33 -5.90
C LEU A 272 8.99 13.92 -6.00
N ASN A 273 9.46 14.19 -7.22
CA ASN A 273 10.72 14.89 -7.47
C ASN A 273 10.55 16.41 -7.50
#